data_AF-A0A354I2Z8-F1
#
_entry.id   AF-A0A354I2Z8-F1
#
_cell.length_a   1.000
_cell.length_b   1.000
_cell.length_c   1.000
_cell.angle_alpha   90.00
_cell.angle_beta   90.00
_cell.angle_gamma   90.00
#
_symmetry.space_group_name_H-M   'P 1'
#
loop_
_entity.id
_entity.type
_entity.pdbx_description
1 polymer ?
#
loop_
_entity_poly.entity_id
_entity_poly.type
_entity_poly.pdbx_seq_one_letter_code
_entity_poly.pdbx_strand_id
1 'polypeptide(L)' 'MFKNIEFRGIGKEEGIIVREDQAFDYALERCLHGSTAEQQEFKNALVEWYYSGNWLKEEAKNEAS' A
#
# COMPACT_ATOMS: atom_id res chain seq x y z
N MET A 1 8.51 5.13 28.01
CA MET A 1 8.14 3.71 27.79
C MET A 1 7.81 3.58 26.31
N PHE A 2 8.67 2.94 25.52
CA PHE A 2 8.35 2.67 24.12
C PHE A 2 7.34 1.54 24.10
N LYS A 3 6.19 1.74 23.44
CA LYS A 3 5.26 0.65 23.18
C LYS A 3 5.84 -0.18 22.04
N ASN A 4 5.96 -1.49 22.24
CA ASN A 4 6.20 -2.40 21.14
C ASN A 4 4.86 -2.59 20.41
N ILE A 5 4.75 -2.05 19.20
CA ILE A 5 3.58 -2.22 18.35
C ILE A 5 3.86 -3.41 17.41
N GLU A 6 2.88 -4.31 17.31
CA GLU A 6 2.92 -5.49 16.45
C GLU A 6 1.55 -5.68 15.79
N PHE A 7 1.57 -6.13 14.55
CA PHE A 7 0.39 -6.46 13.76
C PHE A 7 0.21 -7.98 13.74
N ARG A 8 -0.96 -8.46 14.19
CA ARG A 8 -1.35 -9.86 14.11
C ARG A 8 -2.18 -10.10 12.86
N GLY A 9 -1.67 -10.94 11.97
CA GLY A 9 -2.39 -11.38 10.78
C GLY A 9 -3.61 -12.23 11.11
N ILE A 10 -4.65 -12.10 10.28
CA ILE A 10 -5.89 -12.86 10.35
C ILE A 10 -6.22 -13.45 8.97
N GLY A 11 -7.08 -14.47 8.92
CA GLY A 11 -7.50 -15.09 7.66
C GLY A 11 -6.29 -15.71 6.93
N LYS A 12 -6.00 -15.22 5.72
CA LYS A 12 -4.86 -15.74 4.92
C LYS A 12 -3.49 -15.44 5.52
N GLU A 13 -3.40 -14.47 6.43
CA GLU A 13 -2.17 -14.10 7.14
C GLU A 13 -2.17 -14.64 8.59
N GLU A 14 -3.09 -15.55 8.95
CA GLU A 14 -3.19 -16.11 10.30
C GLU A 14 -1.85 -16.73 10.76
N GLY A 15 -1.46 -16.41 12.00
CA GLY A 15 -0.22 -16.87 12.61
C GLY A 15 1.00 -16.00 12.32
N ILE A 16 0.88 -14.99 11.45
CA ILE A 16 1.95 -14.03 11.17
C ILE A 16 1.89 -12.89 12.19
N ILE A 17 3.05 -12.55 12.77
CA ILE A 17 3.25 -11.38 13.62
C ILE A 17 4.30 -10.50 12.93
N VAL A 18 3.95 -9.23 12.69
CA VAL A 18 4.84 -8.25 12.08
C VAL A 18 5.07 -7.12 13.06
N ARG A 19 6.33 -6.84 13.39
CA ARG A 19 6.68 -5.71 14.25
C ARG A 19 6.51 -4.39 13.49
N GLU A 20 6.21 -3.32 14.19
CA GLU A 20 5.99 -2.00 13.59
C GLU A 20 7.16 -1.53 12.72
N ASP A 21 8.40 -1.79 13.15
CA ASP A 21 9.61 -1.46 12.40
C ASP A 21 9.79 -2.28 11.11
N GLN A 22 9.03 -3.36 10.95
CA GLN A 22 9.02 -4.22 9.76
C GLN A 22 7.73 -4.09 8.94
N ALA A 23 6.75 -3.32 9.43
CA ALA A 23 5.40 -3.28 8.86
C ALA A 23 5.38 -2.71 7.44
N PHE A 24 6.20 -1.69 7.17
CA PHE A 24 6.30 -1.09 5.84
C PHE A 24 6.83 -2.10 4.80
N ASP A 25 7.95 -2.76 5.11
CA ASP A 25 8.57 -3.74 4.21
C ASP A 25 7.63 -4.92 3.96
N TYR A 26 7.02 -5.44 5.02
CA TYR A 26 6.06 -6.54 4.91
C TYR A 26 4.85 -6.15 4.04
N ALA A 27 4.27 -4.96 4.27
CA ALA A 27 3.16 -4.48 3.45
C ALA A 27 3.57 -4.36 1.98
N LEU A 28 4.74 -3.79 1.69
CA LEU A 28 5.25 -3.62 0.33
C LEU A 28 5.43 -4.96 -0.39
N GLU A 29 5.97 -5.99 0.28
CA GLU A 29 6.09 -7.35 -0.25
C GLU A 29 4.72 -7.92 -0.64
N ARG A 30 3.69 -7.77 0.21
CA ARG A 30 2.32 -8.21 -0.13
C ARG A 30 1.76 -7.43 -1.32
N CYS A 31 2.17 -6.18 -1.50
CA CYS A 31 1.71 -5.34 -2.59
C CYS A 31 2.41 -5.62 -3.93
N LEU A 32 3.65 -6.10 -3.90
CA LEU A 32 4.41 -6.47 -5.10
C LEU A 32 4.13 -7.91 -5.54
N HIS A 33 3.85 -8.80 -4.58
CA HIS A 33 3.80 -10.24 -4.80
C HIS A 33 2.46 -10.89 -4.40
N GLY A 34 1.47 -10.11 -3.93
CA GLY A 34 0.10 -10.57 -3.68
C GLY A 34 -0.68 -10.86 -4.96
N SER A 35 -1.97 -11.20 -4.82
CA SER A 35 -2.82 -11.45 -5.99
C SER A 35 -3.03 -10.19 -6.83
N THR A 36 -3.30 -10.33 -8.13
CA THR A 36 -3.48 -9.19 -9.05
C THR A 36 -4.53 -8.18 -8.55
N ALA A 37 -5.61 -8.66 -7.91
CA ALA A 37 -6.64 -7.80 -7.34
C ALA A 37 -6.09 -6.95 -6.18
N GLU A 38 -5.34 -7.56 -5.27
CA GLU A 38 -4.71 -6.84 -4.15
C GLU A 38 -3.67 -5.84 -4.64
N GLN A 39 -2.86 -6.22 -5.63
CA GLN A 39 -1.90 -5.30 -6.24
C GLN A 39 -2.59 -4.09 -6.83
N GLN A 40 -3.75 -4.27 -7.47
CA GLN A 40 -4.50 -3.17 -8.08
C GLN A 40 -5.14 -2.26 -7.03
N GLU A 41 -5.79 -2.83 -6.02
CA GLU A 41 -6.37 -2.07 -4.91
C GLU A 41 -5.32 -1.23 -4.19
N PHE A 42 -4.16 -1.84 -3.89
CA PHE A 42 -3.07 -1.12 -3.25
C PHE A 42 -2.47 -0.04 -4.14
N LYS A 43 -2.20 -0.32 -5.42
CA LYS A 43 -1.69 0.70 -6.35
C LYS A 43 -2.60 1.91 -6.39
N ASN A 44 -3.92 1.70 -6.43
CA ASN A 44 -4.89 2.79 -6.42
C ASN A 44 -4.82 3.58 -5.11
N ALA A 45 -4.86 2.90 -3.96
CA ALA A 45 -4.79 3.54 -2.65
C ALA A 45 -3.47 4.31 -2.44
N LEU A 46 -2.34 3.74 -2.85
CA LEU A 46 -1.02 4.38 -2.74
C LEU A 46 -0.90 5.61 -3.63
N VAL A 47 -1.35 5.51 -4.89
CA VAL A 47 -1.36 6.65 -5.83
C VAL A 47 -2.28 7.75 -5.31
N GLU A 48 -3.51 7.40 -4.90
CA GLU A 48 -4.45 8.38 -4.36
C GLU A 48 -3.87 9.09 -3.14
N TRP A 49 -3.33 8.34 -2.17
CA TRP A 49 -2.72 8.93 -0.97
C TRP A 49 -1.51 9.80 -1.31
N TYR A 50 -0.57 9.31 -2.13
CA TYR A 50 0.66 10.04 -2.45
C TYR A 50 0.40 11.32 -3.24
N TYR A 51 -0.52 11.28 -4.21
CA TYR A 51 -0.88 12.42 -5.03
C TYR A 51 -1.95 13.34 -4.39
N SER A 52 -2.53 12.97 -3.23
CA SER A 52 -3.47 13.84 -2.50
C SER A 52 -2.83 15.11 -1.90
N GLY A 53 -1.49 15.14 -1.80
CA GLY A 53 -0.75 16.25 -1.23
C GLY A 53 -0.42 17.34 -2.27
N ASN A 54 0.86 17.45 -2.61
CA ASN A 54 1.40 18.58 -3.37
C ASN A 54 1.19 18.48 -4.89
N TRP A 55 0.16 17.76 -5.35
CA TRP A 55 -0.03 17.46 -6.77
C TRP A 55 -1.40 17.93 -7.24
N LEU A 56 -1.43 18.57 -8.42
CA LEU A 56 -2.67 18.87 -9.13
C LEU A 56 -2.88 17.81 -10.21
N LYS A 57 -4.07 17.23 -10.26
CA LYS A 57 -4.45 16.28 -11.31
C LYS A 57 -4.91 17.06 -12.53
N GLU A 58 -4.13 17.02 -13.61
CA GLU A 58 -4.45 17.65 -14.88
C GLU A 58 -4.78 16.60 -15.94
N GLU A 59 -5.80 16.86 -16.76
CA GLU A 59 -6.07 16.04 -17.94
C GLU A 59 -5.05 16.38 -19.03
N ALA A 60 -4.31 15.38 -19.50
CA ALA A 60 -3.42 15.56 -20.64
C ALA A 60 -4.28 15.93 -21.87
N LYS A 61 -3.95 17.04 -22.53
CA LYS A 61 -4.56 17.38 -23.81
C LYS A 61 -4.14 16.32 -24.83
N ASN A 62 -5.07 15.43 -25.19
CA ASN A 62 -4.89 14.61 -26.38
C ASN A 62 -4.90 15.55 -27.59
N GLU A 63 -3.72 15.74 -28.19
CA GLU A 63 -3.60 16.34 -29.52
C GLU A 63 -4.18 15.34 -30.53
N ALA A 64 -5.48 15.48 -30.83
CA ALA A 64 -6.06 14.84 -31.98
C ALA A 64 -5.43 15.47 -33.24
N SER A 65 -4.54 14.72 -33.90
CA SER A 65 -4.13 14.97 -35.29
C SER A 65 -5.21 14.52 -36.26
#